data_AF-A0A968MJ84-F1
#
_entry.id   AF-A0A968MJ84-F1
#
_cell.length_a   1.000
_cell.length_b   1.000
_cell.length_c   1.000
_cell.angle_alpha   90.00
_cell.angle_beta   90.00
_cell.angle_gamma   90.00
#
_symmetry.space_group_name_H-M   'P 1'
#
loop_
_entity.id
_entity.type
_entity.pdbx_description
1 polymer ?
#
loop_
_entity_poly.entity_id
_entity_poly.type
_entity_poly.pdbx_seq_one_letter_code
_entity_poly.pdbx_strand_id
1 'polypeptide(L)'
;MDTLMVYSSVFNNRINYVFTHIFFRLLKQDFLLTSEIDKFLAHEGPKISYCDSRKGNEFHIKSHGLLHETGIREQNIEVTQWDGLKIFFKVEGDSDLPFDIFSTTFYMLSRYEEYFSHKEDQFGRFEAQDSLAFKNGFLFEAIIERWVLKFKDRLRVKYPELDIPEWNYTFQSTIDIDNPFAFLHKGFIRTTGALIKSLIRFDIKTFISRILTLRGITGDPFETYGYIHKLERKYNFVSIYFFLVGDYGRYDTNIPVKKLAYQNLIIDIHQNHKVGLHSSFNSNKSYKTLLEESKGCRKLLTCQLFVAGNIILCFRFLKHIRNSLKPVFVKTIPWDLQLLQGSGPVLVTRLNFMI
;
A
#
# COMPACT_ATOMS: atom_id res chain seq x y z
N MET A 1 3.37 -21.84 21.53
CA MET A 1 4.09 -20.78 20.81
C MET A 1 4.52 -19.79 21.85
N ASP A 2 5.82 -19.67 22.08
CA ASP A 2 6.33 -18.73 23.08
C ASP A 2 6.21 -17.33 22.50
N THR A 3 5.47 -16.48 23.22
CA THR A 3 5.20 -15.12 22.76
C THR A 3 6.45 -14.26 22.93
N LEU A 4 6.96 -13.71 21.82
CA LEU A 4 8.13 -12.83 21.79
C LEU A 4 7.88 -11.58 22.65
N MET A 5 8.69 -11.35 23.68
CA MET A 5 8.58 -10.12 24.47
C MET A 5 9.46 -9.01 23.86
N VAL A 6 8.90 -7.83 23.65
CA VAL A 6 9.64 -6.67 23.14
C VAL A 6 9.61 -5.56 24.17
N TYR A 7 10.78 -5.10 24.60
CA TYR A 7 10.93 -3.96 25.50
C TYR A 7 11.22 -2.68 24.73
N SER A 8 10.56 -1.60 25.12
CA SER A 8 10.92 -0.24 24.73
C SER A 8 10.67 0.70 25.91
N SER A 9 11.57 1.67 26.14
CA SER A 9 11.41 2.65 27.23
C SER A 9 10.21 3.58 27.01
N VAL A 10 9.73 3.70 25.78
CA VAL A 10 8.58 4.52 25.40
C VAL A 10 7.55 3.67 24.68
N PHE A 11 6.27 3.90 24.98
CA PHE A 11 5.14 3.36 24.23
C PHE A 11 4.44 4.49 23.48
N ASN A 12 4.42 4.42 22.15
CA ASN A 12 3.73 5.40 21.32
C ASN A 12 3.23 4.78 20.00
N ASN A 13 2.48 5.57 19.24
CA ASN A 13 1.86 5.12 17.99
C ASN A 13 2.87 4.73 16.90
N ARG A 14 4.07 5.33 16.88
CA ARG A 14 5.13 4.98 15.90
C ARG A 14 5.67 3.58 16.17
N ILE A 15 6.02 3.33 17.43
CA ILE A 15 6.54 2.05 17.90
C ILE A 15 5.50 0.96 17.69
N ASN A 16 4.27 1.18 18.15
CA ASN A 16 3.19 0.21 17.97
C ASN A 16 2.97 -0.09 16.49
N TYR A 17 2.90 0.93 15.63
CA TYR A 17 2.71 0.74 14.20
C TYR A 17 3.82 -0.11 13.56
N VAL A 18 5.10 0.22 13.82
CA VAL A 18 6.20 -0.45 13.15
C VAL A 18 6.48 -1.85 13.72
N PHE A 19 6.32 -2.04 15.03
CA PHE A 19 6.43 -3.37 15.64
C PHE A 19 5.31 -4.29 15.15
N THR A 20 4.06 -3.81 15.11
CA THR A 20 2.97 -4.59 14.50
C THR A 20 3.24 -4.88 13.03
N HIS A 21 3.81 -3.94 12.27
CA HIS A 21 4.15 -4.22 10.88
C HIS A 21 5.22 -5.30 10.75
N ILE A 22 6.35 -5.18 11.45
CA ILE A 22 7.46 -6.14 11.33
C ILE A 22 7.09 -7.49 11.94
N PHE A 23 6.70 -7.55 13.21
CA PHE A 23 6.47 -8.81 13.90
C PHE A 23 5.19 -9.50 13.43
N PHE A 24 4.05 -8.83 13.55
CA PHE A 24 2.76 -9.46 13.26
C PHE A 24 2.49 -9.58 11.74
N ARG A 25 2.75 -8.54 10.93
CA ARG A 25 2.38 -8.60 9.50
C ARG A 25 3.41 -9.32 8.63
N LEU A 26 4.69 -9.02 8.80
CA LEU A 26 5.77 -9.57 7.96
C LEU A 26 6.30 -10.90 8.51
N LEU A 27 6.70 -10.94 9.80
CA LEU A 27 7.23 -12.16 10.41
C LEU A 27 6.14 -13.16 10.82
N LYS A 28 4.87 -12.76 10.86
CA LYS A 28 3.74 -13.58 11.36
C LYS A 28 3.98 -14.11 12.77
N GLN A 29 4.68 -13.31 13.58
CA GLN A 29 5.04 -13.63 14.95
C GLN A 29 4.26 -12.71 15.90
N ASP A 30 3.51 -13.32 16.82
CA ASP A 30 2.88 -12.59 17.91
C ASP A 30 3.94 -12.08 18.89
N PHE A 31 3.69 -10.89 19.45
CA PHE A 31 4.61 -10.24 20.37
C PHE A 31 3.87 -9.51 21.49
N LEU A 32 4.52 -9.39 22.65
CA LEU A 32 4.08 -8.60 23.79
C LEU A 32 5.01 -7.42 23.99
N LEU A 33 4.49 -6.20 23.82
CA LEU A 33 5.23 -4.97 24.08
C LEU A 33 5.14 -4.61 25.56
N THR A 34 6.28 -4.31 26.19
CA THR A 34 6.35 -3.83 27.58
C THR A 34 7.32 -2.65 27.71
N SER A 35 7.03 -1.74 28.63
CA SER A 35 7.94 -0.68 29.08
C SER A 35 8.48 -0.92 30.50
N GLU A 36 8.09 -2.03 31.13
CA GLU A 36 8.50 -2.39 32.49
C GLU A 36 9.78 -3.23 32.41
N ILE A 37 10.90 -2.63 32.81
CA ILE A 37 12.21 -3.30 32.70
C ILE A 37 12.29 -4.56 33.56
N ASP A 38 11.73 -4.56 34.77
CA ASP A 38 11.76 -5.72 35.66
C ASP A 38 11.01 -6.92 35.06
N LYS A 39 9.86 -6.66 34.44
CA LYS A 39 9.08 -7.66 33.71
C LYS A 39 9.85 -8.23 32.51
N PHE A 40 10.56 -7.38 31.78
CA PHE A 40 11.40 -7.79 30.66
C PHE A 40 12.59 -8.64 31.10
N LEU A 41 13.26 -8.24 32.19
CA LEU A 41 14.40 -8.98 32.73
C LEU A 41 13.97 -10.36 33.25
N ALA A 42 12.82 -10.45 33.94
CA ALA A 42 12.25 -11.70 34.45
C ALA A 42 11.66 -12.64 33.39
N HIS A 43 11.55 -12.21 32.13
CA HIS A 43 11.06 -13.06 31.05
C HIS A 43 12.15 -14.03 30.57
N GLU A 44 11.89 -15.33 30.63
CA GLU A 44 12.85 -16.38 30.27
C GLU A 44 12.82 -16.76 28.77
N GLY A 45 11.76 -16.41 28.04
CA GLY A 45 11.60 -16.72 26.63
C GLY A 45 12.30 -15.74 25.68
N PRO A 46 12.08 -15.91 24.36
CA PRO A 46 12.60 -15.00 23.35
C PRO A 46 12.22 -13.55 23.64
N LYS A 47 13.23 -12.68 23.69
CA LYS A 47 13.01 -11.28 24.04
C LYS A 47 13.91 -10.33 23.25
N ILE A 48 13.36 -9.16 22.92
CA ILE A 48 14.05 -8.11 22.16
C ILE A 48 14.01 -6.82 22.97
N SER A 49 15.15 -6.16 23.12
CA SER A 49 15.18 -4.80 23.68
C SER A 49 15.40 -3.77 22.57
N TYR A 50 14.56 -2.73 22.56
CA TYR A 50 14.69 -1.57 21.69
C TYR A 50 14.93 -0.32 22.54
N CYS A 51 16.20 0.03 22.76
CA CYS A 51 16.61 1.14 23.62
C CYS A 51 18.09 1.50 23.37
N ASP A 52 18.65 2.45 24.11
CA ASP A 52 20.03 2.92 23.86
C ASP A 52 21.13 1.96 24.33
N SER A 53 20.82 1.07 25.28
CA SER A 53 21.77 0.16 25.92
C SER A 53 21.19 -1.21 26.17
N ARG A 54 21.96 -2.26 25.83
CA ARG A 54 21.64 -3.67 26.09
C ARG A 54 21.35 -3.93 27.57
N LYS A 55 20.41 -4.83 27.85
CA LYS A 55 19.89 -5.15 29.19
C LYS A 55 20.35 -6.50 29.73
N GLY A 56 20.97 -7.33 28.91
CA GLY A 56 21.44 -8.66 29.26
C GLY A 56 21.88 -9.44 28.01
N ASN A 57 21.45 -10.69 27.92
CA ASN A 57 21.77 -11.57 26.77
C ASN A 57 20.62 -11.64 25.73
N GLU A 58 19.75 -10.64 25.70
CA GLU A 58 18.65 -10.56 24.73
C GLU A 58 19.14 -10.24 23.31
N PHE A 59 18.22 -10.28 22.33
CA PHE A 59 18.45 -9.62 21.06
C PHE A 59 18.22 -8.11 21.19
N HIS A 60 19.27 -7.31 21.04
CA HIS A 60 19.26 -5.88 21.26
C HIS A 60 19.30 -5.13 19.94
N ILE A 61 18.32 -4.24 19.73
CA ILE A 61 18.35 -3.23 18.68
C ILE A 61 18.54 -1.88 19.35
N LYS A 62 19.66 -1.22 19.05
CA LYS A 62 19.88 0.13 19.52
C LYS A 62 18.93 1.10 18.82
N SER A 63 18.27 1.98 19.57
CA SER A 63 17.39 3.00 19.00
C SER A 63 18.20 4.13 18.37
N HIS A 64 17.84 4.53 17.15
CA HIS A 64 18.34 5.78 16.54
C HIS A 64 17.60 7.02 17.10
N GLY A 65 16.46 6.82 17.77
CA GLY A 65 15.68 7.89 18.41
C GLY A 65 14.51 8.45 17.58
N LEU A 66 14.43 8.19 16.26
CA LEU A 66 13.32 8.70 15.42
C LEU A 66 11.95 8.30 15.96
N LEU A 67 11.82 7.06 16.47
CA LEU A 67 10.57 6.56 17.03
C LEU A 67 10.18 7.21 18.37
N HIS A 68 11.10 7.86 19.06
CA HIS A 68 10.86 8.55 20.33
C HIS A 68 10.49 10.02 20.14
N GLU A 69 10.68 10.57 18.95
CA GLU A 69 10.38 11.98 18.68
C GLU A 69 8.88 12.31 18.76
N THR A 70 8.58 13.50 19.29
CA THR A 70 7.26 14.11 19.20
C THR A 70 7.25 15.12 18.05
N GLY A 71 6.22 15.06 17.19
CA GLY A 71 6.18 15.88 15.97
C GLY A 71 7.12 15.39 14.87
N ILE A 72 7.29 16.18 13.82
CA ILE A 72 8.15 15.83 12.67
C ILE A 72 9.26 16.86 12.54
N ARG A 73 10.46 16.41 12.18
CA ARG A 73 11.60 17.26 11.84
C ARG A 73 12.41 16.60 10.73
N GLU A 74 13.04 17.41 9.88
CA GLU A 74 13.91 16.89 8.83
C GLU A 74 15.03 16.07 9.45
N GLN A 75 15.32 14.93 8.82
CA GLN A 75 16.35 13.99 9.23
C GLN A 75 17.52 14.13 8.28
N ASN A 76 18.73 14.26 8.82
CA ASN A 76 19.94 14.16 8.00
C ASN A 76 20.27 12.67 7.81
N ILE A 77 19.96 12.12 6.64
CA ILE A 77 20.05 10.69 6.37
C ILE A 77 21.26 10.38 5.52
N GLU A 78 22.20 9.66 6.12
CA GLU A 78 23.29 9.02 5.39
C GLU A 78 22.89 7.58 5.02
N VAL A 79 22.89 7.28 3.72
CA VAL A 79 22.64 5.94 3.20
C VAL A 79 23.96 5.20 3.02
N THR A 80 24.09 4.07 3.70
CA THR A 80 25.25 3.17 3.65
C THR A 80 24.81 1.78 3.18
N GLN A 81 25.68 0.78 3.33
CA GLN A 81 25.41 -0.58 2.87
C GLN A 81 25.76 -1.61 3.95
N TRP A 82 24.89 -2.62 4.08
CA TRP A 82 25.09 -3.76 4.95
C TRP A 82 24.58 -5.02 4.27
N ASP A 83 25.45 -6.02 4.11
CA ASP A 83 25.11 -7.32 3.50
C ASP A 83 24.42 -7.20 2.13
N GLY A 84 24.96 -6.30 1.28
CA GLY A 84 24.41 -6.04 -0.04
C GLY A 84 23.16 -5.13 -0.06
N LEU A 85 22.62 -4.74 1.09
CA LEU A 85 21.42 -3.90 1.21
C LEU A 85 21.77 -2.45 1.52
N LYS A 86 21.08 -1.50 0.89
CA LYS A 86 21.11 -0.10 1.32
C LYS A 86 20.46 0.01 2.71
N ILE A 87 21.11 0.70 3.63
CA ILE A 87 20.61 0.94 5.00
C ILE A 87 20.84 2.40 5.37
N PHE A 88 20.09 2.91 6.34
CA PHE A 88 20.30 4.22 6.94
C PHE A 88 19.89 4.18 8.42
N PHE A 89 20.00 5.30 9.14
CA PHE A 89 19.89 5.32 10.61
C PHE A 89 20.82 4.30 11.25
N LYS A 90 22.08 4.33 10.81
CA LYS A 90 23.16 3.52 11.35
C LYS A 90 23.27 3.79 12.85
N VAL A 91 23.51 2.73 13.62
CA VAL A 91 23.75 2.83 15.06
C VAL A 91 25.16 2.34 15.35
N GLU A 92 25.85 3.05 16.23
CA GLU A 92 27.19 2.69 16.69
C GLU A 92 27.14 2.04 18.07
N GLY A 93 28.12 1.18 18.35
CA GLY A 93 28.26 0.49 19.63
C GLY A 93 27.55 -0.87 19.66
N ASP A 94 27.10 -1.26 20.86
CA ASP A 94 26.48 -2.56 21.11
C ASP A 94 25.05 -2.62 20.56
N SER A 95 24.85 -3.39 19.49
CA SER A 95 23.57 -3.66 18.84
C SER A 95 23.73 -4.90 17.95
N ASP A 96 22.71 -5.77 17.89
CA ASP A 96 22.76 -7.00 17.08
C ASP A 96 22.54 -6.73 15.58
N LEU A 97 22.06 -5.53 15.22
CA LEU A 97 22.06 -4.99 13.86
C LEU A 97 22.83 -3.66 13.80
N PRO A 98 23.51 -3.34 12.68
CA PRO A 98 24.30 -2.11 12.55
C PRO A 98 23.46 -0.85 12.28
N PHE A 99 22.13 -0.97 12.25
CA PHE A 99 21.20 0.12 12.02
C PHE A 99 19.90 -0.14 12.77
N ASP A 100 19.14 0.92 12.99
CA ASP A 100 17.81 0.83 13.58
C ASP A 100 16.79 0.41 12.50
N ILE A 101 16.54 -0.91 12.43
CA ILE A 101 15.56 -1.49 11.50
C ILE A 101 14.15 -0.94 11.70
N PHE A 102 13.77 -0.57 12.94
CA PHE A 102 12.43 -0.06 13.22
C PHE A 102 12.30 1.38 12.76
N SER A 103 13.30 2.23 13.01
CA SER A 103 13.30 3.62 12.52
C SER A 103 13.34 3.68 10.99
N THR A 104 14.18 2.86 10.34
CA THR A 104 14.28 2.82 8.86
C THR A 104 12.97 2.36 8.22
N THR A 105 12.39 1.28 8.76
CA THR A 105 11.09 0.77 8.30
C THR A 105 9.99 1.82 8.50
N PHE A 106 9.92 2.45 9.67
CA PHE A 106 8.91 3.49 9.93
C PHE A 106 9.05 4.68 8.98
N TYR A 107 10.28 5.15 8.72
CA TYR A 107 10.54 6.26 7.81
C TYR A 107 10.03 5.97 6.40
N MET A 108 10.33 4.77 5.88
CA MET A 108 9.90 4.33 4.55
C MET A 108 8.37 4.18 4.46
N LEU A 109 7.75 3.47 5.42
CA LEU A 109 6.31 3.19 5.40
C LEU A 109 5.46 4.43 5.63
N SER A 110 5.92 5.34 6.50
CA SER A 110 5.19 6.58 6.80
C SER A 110 5.34 7.64 5.72
N ARG A 111 6.19 7.39 4.69
CA ARG A 111 6.57 8.36 3.66
C ARG A 111 7.06 9.66 4.29
N TYR A 112 7.92 9.53 5.31
CA TYR A 112 8.29 10.61 6.23
C TYR A 112 8.81 11.87 5.51
N GLU A 113 9.54 11.69 4.40
CA GLU A 113 10.06 12.77 3.56
C GLU A 113 8.97 13.63 2.89
N GLU A 114 7.78 13.09 2.64
CA GLU A 114 6.70 13.80 1.95
C GLU A 114 6.00 14.86 2.83
N TYR A 115 6.29 14.87 4.14
CA TYR A 115 5.69 15.86 5.05
C TYR A 115 6.40 17.21 5.06
N PHE A 116 7.59 17.29 4.47
CA PHE A 116 8.40 18.52 4.40
C PHE A 116 8.15 19.27 3.10
N SER A 117 8.77 20.44 2.96
CA SER A 117 8.68 21.20 1.71
C SER A 117 9.33 20.41 0.59
N HIS A 118 8.58 20.16 -0.48
CA HIS A 118 9.04 19.45 -1.65
C HIS A 118 8.38 20.04 -2.89
N LYS A 119 8.96 19.73 -4.05
CA LYS A 119 8.34 20.06 -5.33
C LYS A 119 7.19 19.07 -5.57
N GLU A 120 6.00 19.62 -5.72
CA GLU A 120 4.83 18.84 -6.12
C GLU A 120 4.70 18.81 -7.65
N ASP A 121 4.24 17.69 -8.19
CA ASP A 121 3.89 17.59 -9.61
C ASP A 121 2.59 18.35 -9.94
N GLN A 122 2.14 18.31 -11.20
CA GLN A 122 0.90 18.97 -11.65
C GLN A 122 -0.38 18.49 -10.93
N PHE A 123 -0.31 17.39 -10.18
CA PHE A 123 -1.41 16.82 -9.41
C PHE A 123 -1.25 17.01 -7.90
N GLY A 124 -0.20 17.70 -7.44
CA GLY A 124 0.05 17.92 -6.02
C GLY A 124 0.76 16.75 -5.32
N ARG A 125 1.47 15.90 -6.07
CA ARG A 125 2.10 14.68 -5.56
C ARG A 125 3.60 14.86 -5.37
N PHE A 126 4.16 14.14 -4.40
CA PHE A 126 5.60 14.01 -4.24
C PHE A 126 6.20 13.23 -5.43
N GLU A 127 7.20 13.79 -6.10
CA GLU A 127 7.84 13.12 -7.24
C GLU A 127 8.81 12.03 -6.79
N ALA A 128 8.71 10.83 -7.37
CA ALA A 128 9.54 9.70 -6.99
C ALA A 128 11.05 10.00 -7.11
N GLN A 129 11.46 10.84 -8.07
CA GLN A 129 12.85 11.24 -8.26
C GLN A 129 13.45 11.99 -7.05
N ASP A 130 12.60 12.62 -6.25
CA ASP A 130 13.01 13.38 -5.07
C ASP A 130 13.15 12.47 -3.83
N SER A 131 12.68 11.22 -3.90
CA SER A 131 12.76 10.27 -2.78
C SER A 131 14.19 9.87 -2.45
N LEU A 132 14.44 9.60 -1.17
CA LEU A 132 15.67 8.96 -0.69
C LEU A 132 15.98 7.68 -1.49
N ALA A 133 14.95 6.89 -1.79
CA ALA A 133 15.07 5.61 -2.49
C ALA A 133 15.52 5.75 -3.94
N PHE A 134 14.97 6.72 -4.68
CA PHE A 134 15.40 6.99 -6.05
C PHE A 134 16.84 7.52 -6.09
N LYS A 135 17.12 8.53 -5.25
CA LYS A 135 18.45 9.17 -5.18
C LYS A 135 19.58 8.19 -4.86
N ASN A 136 19.27 7.11 -4.16
CA ASN A 136 20.24 6.09 -3.75
C ASN A 136 20.07 4.75 -4.49
N GLY A 137 19.24 4.71 -5.53
CA GLY A 137 19.15 3.57 -6.46
C GLY A 137 18.46 2.31 -5.91
N PHE A 138 17.62 2.43 -4.88
CA PHE A 138 16.90 1.29 -4.29
C PHE A 138 15.37 1.39 -4.40
N LEU A 139 14.85 2.33 -5.22
CA LEU A 139 13.40 2.53 -5.40
C LEU A 139 12.65 1.27 -5.85
N PHE A 140 13.28 0.44 -6.68
CA PHE A 140 12.67 -0.78 -7.23
C PHE A 140 12.90 -2.03 -6.36
N GLU A 141 13.51 -1.85 -5.19
CA GLU A 141 13.74 -2.94 -4.25
C GLU A 141 12.66 -2.97 -3.18
N ALA A 142 12.18 -4.18 -2.83
CA ALA A 142 11.38 -4.43 -1.63
C ALA A 142 12.29 -4.35 -0.37
N ILE A 143 12.87 -3.18 -0.13
CA ILE A 143 14.01 -3.03 0.78
C ILE A 143 13.65 -3.36 2.23
N ILE A 144 12.42 -3.04 2.66
CA ILE A 144 11.92 -3.36 4.00
C ILE A 144 11.84 -4.88 4.18
N GLU A 145 11.25 -5.58 3.23
CA GLU A 145 11.14 -7.03 3.20
C GLU A 145 12.52 -7.68 3.25
N ARG A 146 13.50 -7.14 2.49
CA ARG A 146 14.89 -7.62 2.51
C ARG A 146 15.56 -7.41 3.87
N TRP A 147 15.37 -6.26 4.52
CA TRP A 147 15.87 -6.02 5.87
C TRP A 147 15.24 -6.98 6.88
N VAL A 148 13.93 -7.21 6.80
CA VAL A 148 13.19 -8.08 7.71
C VAL A 148 13.59 -9.54 7.54
N LEU A 149 13.91 -10.00 6.32
CA LEU A 149 14.50 -11.33 6.10
C LEU A 149 15.85 -11.48 6.81
N LYS A 150 16.75 -10.50 6.66
CA LYS A 150 18.04 -10.52 7.37
C LYS A 150 17.86 -10.46 8.89
N PHE A 151 16.89 -9.69 9.37
CA PHE A 151 16.53 -9.65 10.78
C PHE A 151 15.97 -10.99 11.27
N LYS A 152 15.11 -11.64 10.50
CA LYS A 152 14.60 -13.00 10.77
C LYS A 152 15.73 -14.01 10.93
N ASP A 153 16.70 -13.99 10.01
CA ASP A 153 17.84 -14.91 10.04
C ASP A 153 18.66 -14.71 11.33
N ARG A 154 18.91 -13.45 11.72
CA ARG A 154 19.62 -13.12 12.96
C ARG A 154 18.82 -13.54 14.21
N LEU A 155 17.50 -13.32 14.21
CA LEU A 155 16.64 -13.76 15.30
C LEU A 155 16.65 -15.27 15.48
N ARG A 156 16.57 -16.05 14.40
CA ARG A 156 16.61 -17.52 14.45
C ARG A 156 17.94 -18.08 14.96
N VAL A 157 19.06 -17.39 14.69
CA VAL A 157 20.35 -17.76 15.27
C VAL A 157 20.36 -17.57 16.78
N LYS A 158 19.73 -16.49 17.27
CA LYS A 158 19.67 -16.17 18.71
C LYS A 158 18.63 -17.02 19.47
N TYR A 159 17.49 -17.25 18.84
CA TYR A 159 16.34 -17.96 19.37
C TYR A 159 15.89 -19.06 18.39
N PRO A 160 16.60 -20.21 18.33
CA PRO A 160 16.25 -21.32 17.44
C PRO A 160 14.87 -21.93 17.72
N GLU A 161 14.35 -21.75 18.95
CA GLU A 161 13.03 -22.17 19.39
C GLU A 161 11.88 -21.31 18.83
N LEU A 162 12.21 -20.13 18.27
CA LEU A 162 11.23 -19.20 17.70
C LEU A 162 10.77 -19.72 16.32
N ASP A 163 9.57 -20.30 16.27
CA ASP A 163 8.96 -20.82 15.05
C ASP A 163 8.42 -19.68 14.16
N ILE A 164 9.34 -18.91 13.57
CA ILE A 164 9.00 -17.89 12.57
C ILE A 164 8.75 -18.61 11.24
N PRO A 165 7.57 -18.51 10.62
CA PRO A 165 7.27 -19.22 9.38
C PRO A 165 8.14 -18.76 8.21
N GLU A 166 8.32 -19.65 7.23
CA GLU A 166 8.93 -19.28 5.96
C GLU A 166 8.03 -18.38 5.13
N TRP A 167 8.67 -17.49 4.37
CA TRP A 167 7.98 -16.57 3.48
C TRP A 167 7.72 -17.25 2.15
N ASN A 168 6.46 -17.66 1.94
CA ASN A 168 6.02 -18.13 0.63
C ASN A 168 5.57 -16.94 -0.20
N TYR A 169 6.25 -16.70 -1.31
CA TYR A 169 5.86 -15.69 -2.28
C TYR A 169 4.57 -16.11 -2.99
N THR A 170 3.60 -15.20 -3.03
CA THR A 170 2.39 -15.35 -3.86
C THR A 170 2.28 -14.15 -4.79
N PHE A 171 2.14 -14.41 -6.08
CA PHE A 171 1.76 -13.38 -7.05
C PHE A 171 0.26 -13.08 -6.93
N GLN A 172 -0.09 -11.82 -6.71
CA GLN A 172 -1.48 -11.35 -6.70
C GLN A 172 -1.64 -10.24 -7.74
N SER A 173 -2.36 -10.54 -8.82
CA SER A 173 -2.75 -9.54 -9.80
C SER A 173 -3.85 -8.64 -9.25
N THR A 174 -3.73 -7.33 -9.49
CA THR A 174 -4.76 -6.33 -9.18
C THR A 174 -4.96 -5.41 -10.37
N ILE A 175 -6.21 -5.12 -10.73
CA ILE A 175 -6.56 -4.34 -11.91
C ILE A 175 -7.43 -3.17 -11.49
N ASP A 176 -6.97 -1.96 -11.76
CA ASP A 176 -7.77 -0.75 -11.59
C ASP A 176 -8.53 -0.43 -12.88
N ILE A 177 -9.86 -0.33 -12.78
CA ILE A 177 -10.75 0.01 -13.88
C ILE A 177 -11.21 1.46 -13.71
N ASP A 178 -10.45 2.36 -14.31
CA ASP A 178 -10.77 3.79 -14.39
C ASP A 178 -11.91 4.08 -15.36
N ASN A 179 -11.86 3.44 -16.52
CA ASN A 179 -12.86 3.56 -17.58
C ASN A 179 -13.11 2.16 -18.17
N PRO A 180 -14.30 1.58 -17.96
CA PRO A 180 -14.64 0.28 -18.50
C PRO A 180 -14.93 0.31 -20.01
N PHE A 181 -15.22 1.49 -20.55
CA PHE A 181 -15.49 1.69 -21.96
C PHE A 181 -14.78 2.93 -22.47
N ALA A 182 -14.11 2.84 -23.62
CA ALA A 182 -13.53 3.97 -24.31
C ALA A 182 -14.63 4.80 -25.00
N PHE A 183 -15.57 4.12 -25.67
CA PHE A 183 -16.55 4.71 -26.57
C PHE A 183 -17.99 4.37 -26.20
N LEU A 184 -18.27 3.11 -25.86
CA LEU A 184 -19.61 2.64 -25.54
C LEU A 184 -20.14 3.29 -24.25
N HIS A 185 -21.47 3.36 -24.17
CA HIS A 185 -22.22 3.86 -23.02
C HIS A 185 -21.86 5.29 -22.56
N LYS A 186 -21.05 6.04 -23.31
CA LYS A 186 -20.85 7.48 -23.09
C LYS A 186 -22.11 8.25 -23.53
N GLY A 187 -22.38 9.39 -22.88
CA GLY A 187 -23.53 10.22 -23.22
C GLY A 187 -23.36 10.90 -24.59
N PHE A 188 -24.49 11.22 -25.26
CA PHE A 188 -24.52 11.79 -26.61
C PHE A 188 -23.56 12.98 -26.79
N ILE A 189 -23.62 13.96 -25.87
CA ILE A 189 -22.77 15.16 -25.92
C ILE A 189 -21.28 14.80 -25.93
N ARG A 190 -20.86 13.85 -25.07
CA ARG A 190 -19.45 13.42 -24.99
C ARG A 190 -19.03 12.68 -26.26
N THR A 191 -19.90 11.84 -26.80
CA THR A 191 -19.63 11.09 -28.03
C THR A 191 -19.46 12.03 -29.21
N THR A 192 -20.39 12.96 -29.41
CA THR A 192 -20.34 13.95 -30.49
C THR A 192 -19.13 14.87 -30.34
N GLY A 193 -18.87 15.39 -29.14
CA GLY A 193 -17.69 16.21 -28.87
C GLY A 193 -16.37 15.47 -29.12
N ALA A 194 -16.29 14.18 -28.79
CA ALA A 194 -15.12 13.36 -29.07
C ALA A 194 -14.92 13.10 -30.58
N LEU A 195 -15.99 12.93 -31.34
CA LEU A 195 -15.93 12.81 -32.80
C LEU A 195 -15.42 14.10 -33.44
N ILE A 196 -15.99 15.25 -33.06
CA ILE A 196 -15.56 16.58 -33.54
C ILE A 196 -14.09 16.82 -33.18
N LYS A 197 -13.69 16.53 -31.93
CA LYS A 197 -12.29 16.64 -31.49
C LYS A 197 -11.34 15.79 -32.34
N SER A 198 -11.75 14.57 -32.69
CA SER A 198 -10.92 13.67 -33.51
C SER A 198 -10.75 14.23 -34.93
N LEU A 199 -11.80 14.83 -35.51
CA LEU A 199 -11.74 15.49 -36.81
C LEU A 199 -10.81 16.72 -36.77
N ILE A 200 -10.98 17.60 -35.78
CA ILE A 200 -10.16 18.82 -35.63
C ILE A 200 -8.67 18.46 -35.43
N ARG A 201 -8.37 17.35 -34.76
CA ARG A 201 -7.01 16.86 -34.53
C ARG A 201 -6.47 15.97 -35.66
N PHE A 202 -7.26 15.73 -36.72
CA PHE A 202 -6.94 14.78 -37.79
C PHE A 202 -6.59 13.37 -37.30
N ASP A 203 -7.15 12.95 -36.15
CA ASP A 203 -7.00 11.59 -35.62
C ASP A 203 -8.03 10.65 -36.27
N ILE A 204 -7.78 10.35 -37.55
CA ILE A 204 -8.66 9.53 -38.39
C ILE A 204 -8.80 8.12 -37.80
N LYS A 205 -7.73 7.57 -37.20
CA LYS A 205 -7.73 6.23 -36.62
C LYS A 205 -8.72 6.13 -35.46
N THR A 206 -8.65 7.03 -34.48
CA THR A 206 -9.58 7.05 -33.35
C THR A 206 -11.01 7.36 -33.80
N PHE A 207 -11.16 8.26 -34.80
CA PHE A 207 -12.47 8.56 -35.37
C PHE A 207 -13.15 7.32 -35.97
N ILE A 208 -12.45 6.59 -36.86
CA ILE A 208 -12.98 5.38 -37.50
C ILE A 208 -13.25 4.32 -36.43
N SER A 209 -12.30 4.06 -35.53
CA SER A 209 -12.47 3.07 -34.46
C SER A 209 -13.71 3.36 -33.61
N ARG A 210 -13.94 4.63 -33.24
CA ARG A 210 -15.13 5.05 -32.50
C ARG A 210 -16.41 4.78 -33.29
N ILE A 211 -16.46 5.13 -34.58
CA ILE A 211 -17.65 4.90 -35.41
C ILE A 211 -17.94 3.40 -35.55
N LEU A 212 -16.93 2.58 -35.81
CA LEU A 212 -17.09 1.12 -35.95
C LEU A 212 -17.59 0.49 -34.64
N THR A 213 -17.02 0.88 -33.49
CA THR A 213 -17.47 0.40 -32.18
C THR A 213 -18.90 0.85 -31.86
N LEU A 214 -19.25 2.12 -32.11
CA LEU A 214 -20.61 2.60 -31.86
C LEU A 214 -21.66 1.93 -32.75
N ARG A 215 -21.26 1.44 -33.93
CA ARG A 215 -22.11 0.64 -34.83
C ARG A 215 -22.11 -0.86 -34.49
N GLY A 216 -21.36 -1.29 -33.48
CA GLY A 216 -21.24 -2.70 -33.10
C GLY A 216 -20.42 -3.56 -34.08
N ILE A 217 -19.66 -2.94 -35.00
CA ILE A 217 -18.84 -3.66 -35.97
C ILE A 217 -17.56 -4.20 -35.30
N THR A 218 -17.00 -3.43 -34.36
CA THR A 218 -15.83 -3.81 -33.57
C THR A 218 -16.14 -3.70 -32.08
N GLY A 219 -15.44 -4.47 -31.23
CA GLY A 219 -15.54 -4.33 -29.77
C GLY A 219 -15.05 -2.96 -29.28
N ASP A 220 -15.38 -2.61 -28.04
CA ASP A 220 -14.82 -1.42 -27.40
C ASP A 220 -13.34 -1.67 -27.05
N PRO A 221 -12.42 -0.75 -27.38
CA PRO A 221 -10.99 -0.93 -27.08
C PRO A 221 -10.65 -1.17 -25.61
N PHE A 222 -11.49 -0.70 -24.68
CA PHE A 222 -11.26 -0.88 -23.24
C PHE A 222 -11.90 -2.15 -22.68
N GLU A 223 -12.69 -2.89 -23.47
CA GLU A 223 -13.23 -4.18 -23.06
C GLU A 223 -12.17 -5.30 -23.19
N THR A 224 -11.14 -5.22 -22.36
CA THR A 224 -10.02 -6.17 -22.34
C THR A 224 -10.25 -7.37 -21.41
N TYR A 225 -11.40 -7.46 -20.75
CA TYR A 225 -11.72 -8.47 -19.73
C TYR A 225 -11.55 -9.90 -20.25
N GLY A 226 -12.06 -10.20 -21.45
CA GLY A 226 -11.90 -11.52 -22.06
C GLY A 226 -10.44 -11.89 -22.35
N TYR A 227 -9.59 -10.91 -22.67
CA TYR A 227 -8.14 -11.13 -22.81
C TYR A 227 -7.49 -11.40 -21.46
N ILE A 228 -7.83 -10.63 -20.42
CA ILE A 228 -7.32 -10.83 -19.07
C ILE A 228 -7.70 -12.23 -18.55
N HIS A 229 -8.95 -12.66 -18.72
CA HIS A 229 -9.38 -14.00 -18.32
C HIS A 229 -8.66 -15.12 -19.08
N LYS A 230 -8.26 -14.89 -20.33
CA LYS A 230 -7.41 -15.83 -21.06
C LYS A 230 -6.01 -15.93 -20.42
N LEU A 231 -5.43 -14.82 -19.97
CA LEU A 231 -4.14 -14.81 -19.28
C LEU A 231 -4.23 -15.49 -17.91
N GLU A 232 -5.27 -15.20 -17.14
CA GLU A 232 -5.56 -15.81 -15.83
C GLU A 232 -5.63 -17.33 -15.93
N ARG A 233 -6.38 -17.86 -16.91
CA ARG A 233 -6.44 -19.30 -17.18
C ARG A 233 -5.11 -19.87 -17.67
N LYS A 234 -4.39 -19.15 -18.54
CA LYS A 234 -3.13 -19.61 -19.11
C LYS A 234 -2.03 -19.76 -18.07
N TYR A 235 -1.93 -18.81 -17.14
CA TYR A 235 -0.86 -18.75 -16.14
C TYR A 235 -1.33 -19.11 -14.72
N ASN A 236 -2.58 -19.57 -14.56
CA ASN A 236 -3.18 -20.02 -13.32
C ASN A 236 -3.08 -19.01 -12.17
N PHE A 237 -3.58 -17.79 -12.39
CA PHE A 237 -3.72 -16.76 -11.36
C PHE A 237 -5.12 -16.13 -11.41
N VAL A 238 -5.52 -15.46 -10.33
CA VAL A 238 -6.80 -14.76 -10.23
C VAL A 238 -6.54 -13.30 -9.86
N SER A 239 -7.14 -12.36 -10.60
CA SER A 239 -7.00 -10.94 -10.30
C SER A 239 -8.06 -10.43 -9.33
N ILE A 240 -7.73 -9.36 -8.62
CA ILE A 240 -8.69 -8.53 -7.88
C ILE A 240 -8.97 -7.28 -8.72
N TYR A 241 -10.24 -6.99 -8.98
CA TYR A 241 -10.65 -5.85 -9.81
C TYR A 241 -11.14 -4.71 -8.95
N PHE A 242 -10.64 -3.50 -9.18
CA PHE A 242 -11.00 -2.30 -8.46
C PHE A 242 -11.70 -1.33 -9.40
N PHE A 243 -12.97 -1.04 -9.14
CA PHE A 243 -13.79 -0.21 -10.03
C PHE A 243 -13.89 1.22 -9.53
N LEU A 244 -13.68 2.17 -10.43
CA LEU A 244 -13.92 3.58 -10.16
C LEU A 244 -15.42 3.85 -10.16
N VAL A 245 -16.02 4.03 -8.98
CA VAL A 245 -17.46 4.31 -8.83
C VAL A 245 -17.76 5.79 -8.52
N GLY A 246 -16.73 6.62 -8.45
CA GLY A 246 -16.86 8.05 -8.20
C GLY A 246 -17.62 8.79 -9.30
N ASP A 247 -18.14 9.96 -8.95
CA ASP A 247 -18.82 10.83 -9.90
C ASP A 247 -17.87 11.40 -10.96
N TYR A 248 -18.44 11.75 -12.11
CA TYR A 248 -17.69 12.35 -13.20
C TYR A 248 -17.02 13.66 -12.79
N GLY A 249 -15.73 13.78 -13.06
CA GLY A 249 -14.92 14.95 -12.74
C GLY A 249 -13.84 15.22 -13.78
N ARG A 250 -12.99 16.20 -13.49
CA ARG A 250 -11.87 16.58 -14.36
C ARG A 250 -10.88 15.43 -14.61
N TYR A 251 -10.63 14.62 -13.58
CA TYR A 251 -9.69 13.50 -13.62
C TYR A 251 -10.41 12.14 -13.67
N ASP A 252 -11.61 12.06 -13.08
CA ASP A 252 -12.44 10.86 -13.07
C ASP A 252 -13.45 10.91 -14.24
N THR A 253 -13.07 10.37 -15.40
CA THR A 253 -13.90 10.49 -16.61
C THR A 253 -14.78 9.26 -16.88
N ASN A 254 -15.06 8.46 -15.86
CA ASN A 254 -15.82 7.22 -16.00
C ASN A 254 -17.30 7.47 -16.38
N ILE A 255 -18.00 6.43 -16.84
CA ILE A 255 -19.46 6.44 -16.92
C ILE A 255 -20.07 6.34 -15.51
N PRO A 256 -21.26 6.92 -15.28
CA PRO A 256 -21.93 6.80 -14.00
C PRO A 256 -22.22 5.35 -13.63
N VAL A 257 -21.91 4.96 -12.40
CA VAL A 257 -22.18 3.60 -11.87
C VAL A 257 -23.66 3.22 -11.86
N LYS A 258 -24.57 4.21 -11.99
CA LYS A 258 -26.02 3.97 -12.15
C LYS A 258 -26.39 3.39 -13.51
N LYS A 259 -25.49 3.37 -14.50
CA LYS A 259 -25.77 2.78 -15.81
C LYS A 259 -25.78 1.26 -15.71
N LEU A 260 -26.83 0.63 -16.23
CA LEU A 260 -26.97 -0.83 -16.24
C LEU A 260 -25.77 -1.55 -16.85
N ALA A 261 -25.21 -1.04 -17.95
CA ALA A 261 -24.01 -1.62 -18.56
C ALA A 261 -22.82 -1.68 -17.60
N TYR A 262 -22.65 -0.65 -16.75
CA TYR A 262 -21.58 -0.65 -15.76
C TYR A 262 -21.87 -1.63 -14.62
N GLN A 263 -23.10 -1.64 -14.12
CA GLN A 263 -23.52 -2.56 -13.06
C GLN A 263 -23.39 -4.02 -13.50
N ASN A 264 -23.83 -4.33 -14.73
CA ASN A 264 -23.74 -5.67 -15.30
C ASN A 264 -22.28 -6.11 -15.43
N LEU A 265 -21.38 -5.23 -15.87
CA LEU A 265 -19.95 -5.55 -15.92
C LEU A 265 -19.38 -5.85 -14.53
N ILE A 266 -19.70 -5.03 -13.53
CA ILE A 266 -19.24 -5.24 -12.15
C ILE A 266 -19.76 -6.59 -11.62
N ILE A 267 -21.04 -6.88 -11.85
CA ILE A 267 -21.68 -8.14 -11.42
C ILE A 267 -21.03 -9.34 -12.13
N ASP A 268 -20.82 -9.27 -13.45
CA ASP A 268 -20.20 -10.32 -14.25
C ASP A 268 -18.79 -10.68 -13.74
N ILE A 269 -17.94 -9.66 -13.53
CA ILE A 269 -16.61 -9.86 -12.97
C ILE A 269 -16.69 -10.44 -11.55
N HIS A 270 -17.64 -9.98 -10.73
CA HIS A 270 -17.80 -10.45 -9.36
C HIS A 270 -18.18 -11.93 -9.23
N GLN A 271 -18.79 -12.53 -10.26
CA GLN A 271 -19.15 -13.96 -10.23
C GLN A 271 -17.94 -14.87 -10.00
N ASN A 272 -16.76 -14.47 -10.48
CA ASN A 272 -15.55 -15.29 -10.43
C ASN A 272 -14.35 -14.57 -9.80
N HIS A 273 -14.47 -13.28 -9.45
CA HIS A 273 -13.36 -12.48 -8.93
C HIS A 273 -13.76 -11.66 -7.71
N LYS A 274 -12.74 -11.37 -6.89
CA LYS A 274 -12.87 -10.35 -5.84
C LYS A 274 -12.96 -8.98 -6.50
N VAL A 275 -13.92 -8.19 -6.05
CA VAL A 275 -14.13 -6.83 -6.52
C VAL A 275 -13.94 -5.85 -5.36
N GLY A 276 -13.28 -4.74 -5.64
CA GLY A 276 -13.08 -3.65 -4.70
C GLY A 276 -13.36 -2.27 -5.29
N LEU A 277 -13.27 -1.28 -4.42
CA LEU A 277 -13.39 0.13 -4.76
C LEU A 277 -12.05 0.69 -5.24
N HIS A 278 -12.05 1.31 -6.41
CA HIS A 278 -11.04 2.27 -6.83
C HIS A 278 -11.52 3.68 -6.48
N SER A 279 -10.85 4.33 -5.52
CA SER A 279 -11.28 5.62 -4.99
C SER A 279 -11.06 6.75 -6.01
N SER A 280 -12.03 7.66 -6.14
CA SER A 280 -11.93 8.77 -7.09
C SER A 280 -10.83 9.76 -6.74
N PHE A 281 -10.39 10.57 -7.72
CA PHE A 281 -9.45 11.66 -7.45
C PHE A 281 -9.99 12.63 -6.39
N ASN A 282 -11.29 12.91 -6.39
CA ASN A 282 -11.93 13.80 -5.43
C ASN A 282 -11.96 13.23 -4.00
N SER A 283 -12.06 11.91 -3.85
CA SER A 283 -12.06 11.25 -2.55
C SER A 283 -10.77 11.49 -1.75
N ASN A 284 -9.64 11.75 -2.42
CA ASN A 284 -8.36 12.10 -1.79
C ASN A 284 -8.45 13.39 -0.95
N LYS A 285 -9.40 14.28 -1.27
CA LYS A 285 -9.61 15.55 -0.56
C LYS A 285 -10.69 15.47 0.52
N SER A 286 -11.52 14.43 0.51
CA SER A 286 -12.73 14.35 1.33
C SER A 286 -13.00 12.92 1.79
N TYR A 287 -12.79 12.67 3.08
CA TYR A 287 -13.15 11.40 3.72
C TYR A 287 -14.65 11.09 3.59
N LYS A 288 -15.51 12.11 3.63
CA LYS A 288 -16.96 11.96 3.42
C LYS A 288 -17.25 11.37 2.03
N THR A 289 -16.58 11.86 1.00
CA THR A 289 -16.73 11.37 -0.39
C THR A 289 -16.27 9.93 -0.51
N LEU A 290 -15.14 9.56 0.11
CA LEU A 290 -14.67 8.17 0.16
C LEU A 290 -15.69 7.24 0.84
N LEU A 291 -16.32 7.69 1.93
CA LEU A 291 -17.36 6.93 2.62
C LEU A 291 -18.62 6.76 1.76
N GLU A 292 -19.02 7.79 1.03
CA GLU A 292 -20.17 7.74 0.11
C GLU A 292 -19.91 6.76 -1.04
N GLU A 293 -18.73 6.81 -1.65
CA GLU A 293 -18.29 5.87 -2.69
C GLU A 293 -18.26 4.42 -2.18
N SER A 294 -17.72 4.20 -0.98
CA SER A 294 -17.71 2.88 -0.33
C SER A 294 -19.13 2.37 -0.06
N LYS A 295 -20.04 3.23 0.41
CA LYS A 295 -21.44 2.85 0.60
C LYS A 295 -22.13 2.52 -0.72
N GLY A 296 -21.85 3.29 -1.78
CA GLY A 296 -22.39 3.06 -3.13
C GLY A 296 -21.97 1.70 -3.69
N CYS A 297 -20.68 1.37 -3.60
CA CYS A 297 -20.15 0.10 -4.07
C CYS A 297 -20.70 -1.10 -3.26
N ARG A 298 -20.86 -0.96 -1.93
CA ARG A 298 -21.45 -1.98 -1.04
C ARG A 298 -22.88 -2.34 -1.44
N LYS A 299 -23.68 -1.33 -1.80
CA LYS A 299 -25.07 -1.54 -2.23
C LYS A 299 -25.18 -2.32 -3.53
N LEU A 300 -24.19 -2.22 -4.41
CA LEU A 300 -24.17 -2.92 -5.69
C LEU A 300 -23.74 -4.39 -5.55
N LEU A 301 -22.85 -4.68 -4.62
CA LEU A 301 -22.18 -5.99 -4.52
C LEU A 301 -22.73 -6.89 -3.40
N THR A 302 -23.61 -6.41 -2.51
CA THR A 302 -24.16 -7.18 -1.37
C THR A 302 -23.11 -7.93 -0.51
N CYS A 303 -21.83 -7.52 -0.56
CA CYS A 303 -20.72 -8.24 0.07
C CYS A 303 -19.65 -7.31 0.64
N GLN A 304 -18.70 -7.89 1.39
CA GLN A 304 -17.51 -7.21 1.92
C GLN A 304 -16.74 -6.51 0.80
N LEU A 305 -16.59 -5.19 0.92
CA LEU A 305 -15.77 -4.41 -0.01
C LEU A 305 -14.30 -4.51 0.34
N PHE A 306 -13.50 -4.84 -0.66
CA PHE A 306 -12.07 -4.56 -0.68
C PHE A 306 -11.86 -3.13 -1.20
N VAL A 307 -10.89 -2.40 -0.69
CA VAL A 307 -10.54 -1.05 -1.19
C VAL A 307 -9.11 -1.11 -1.68
N ALA A 308 -8.88 -0.89 -2.98
CA ALA A 308 -7.53 -0.66 -3.47
C ALA A 308 -7.18 0.78 -3.24
N GLY A 309 -6.00 0.98 -2.67
CA GLY A 309 -5.41 2.28 -2.60
C GLY A 309 -4.90 2.73 -3.95
N ASN A 310 -5.68 3.59 -4.63
CA ASN A 310 -5.10 4.81 -5.20
C ASN A 310 -4.55 5.76 -4.12
N ILE A 311 -4.76 5.39 -2.86
CA ILE A 311 -4.30 6.04 -1.64
C ILE A 311 -2.78 6.28 -1.67
N ILE A 312 -1.96 5.44 -2.30
CA ILE A 312 -0.48 5.60 -2.27
C ILE A 312 0.00 6.74 -3.19
N LEU A 313 -0.74 7.12 -4.24
CA LEU A 313 -0.28 8.15 -5.19
C LEU A 313 -0.70 9.58 -4.82
N CYS A 314 -1.72 9.78 -3.96
CA CYS A 314 -2.23 11.12 -3.65
C CYS A 314 -2.58 11.38 -2.18
N PHE A 315 -2.46 10.40 -1.28
CA PHE A 315 -2.63 10.73 0.14
C PHE A 315 -1.34 11.32 0.71
N ARG A 316 -1.38 12.62 1.03
CA ARG A 316 -0.84 13.06 2.31
C ARG A 316 -1.49 12.15 3.35
N PHE A 317 -0.72 11.23 3.92
CA PHE A 317 -1.09 10.46 5.11
C PHE A 317 -1.93 11.39 5.99
N LEU A 318 -3.22 11.07 6.12
CA LEU A 318 -4.27 12.00 6.50
C LEU A 318 -3.76 13.09 7.46
N LYS A 319 -4.10 14.36 7.20
CA LYS A 319 -3.96 15.45 8.19
C LYS A 319 -4.53 15.06 9.57
N HIS A 320 -5.40 14.04 9.61
CA HIS A 320 -5.87 13.36 10.80
C HIS A 320 -4.82 12.47 11.52
N ILE A 321 -3.98 11.68 10.84
CA ILE A 321 -2.89 10.93 11.49
C ILE A 321 -1.79 11.86 12.02
N ARG A 322 -1.56 13.00 11.33
CA ARG A 322 -0.77 14.11 11.88
C ARG A 322 -1.34 14.61 13.23
N ASN A 323 -2.66 14.56 13.42
CA ASN A 323 -3.31 14.87 14.71
C ASN A 323 -3.42 13.65 15.65
N SER A 324 -3.36 12.41 15.13
CA SER A 324 -3.32 11.15 15.89
C SER A 324 -1.95 10.84 16.51
N LEU A 325 -0.97 11.74 16.34
CA LEU A 325 0.22 11.80 17.18
C LEU A 325 -0.05 12.50 18.54
N LYS A 326 -1.30 12.84 18.85
CA LYS A 326 -1.78 13.19 20.20
C LYS A 326 -2.66 12.06 20.76
N PRO A 327 -2.69 11.86 22.10
CA PRO A 327 -3.33 10.72 22.74
C PRO A 327 -4.84 10.90 22.74
N VAL A 328 -5.50 10.54 21.63
CA VAL A 328 -6.95 10.38 21.60
C VAL A 328 -7.24 9.11 20.82
N PHE A 329 -7.90 8.18 21.50
CA PHE A 329 -8.51 6.97 20.96
C PHE A 329 -9.37 7.31 19.73
N VAL A 330 -8.76 7.33 18.55
CA VAL A 330 -9.47 7.02 17.32
C VAL A 330 -9.34 5.52 17.22
N LYS A 331 -10.45 4.81 17.40
CA LYS A 331 -10.61 3.46 16.84
C LYS A 331 -10.21 3.59 15.38
N THR A 332 -8.96 3.28 15.08
CA THR A 332 -8.51 2.97 13.74
C THR A 332 -9.48 1.90 13.29
N ILE A 333 -10.40 2.27 12.41
CA ILE A 333 -11.09 1.28 11.58
C ILE A 333 -9.94 0.43 11.08
N PRO A 334 -9.89 -0.87 11.42
CA PRO A 334 -8.84 -1.73 10.96
C PRO A 334 -8.74 -1.47 9.46
N TRP A 335 -7.55 -1.15 8.98
CA TRP A 335 -7.28 -1.40 7.57
C TRP A 335 -7.39 -2.92 7.46
N ASP A 336 -8.61 -3.41 7.30
CA ASP A 336 -8.93 -4.75 6.87
C ASP A 336 -8.48 -4.82 5.41
N LEU A 337 -7.17 -4.76 5.21
CA LEU A 337 -6.49 -5.75 4.42
C LEU A 337 -6.73 -7.12 5.09
N GLN A 338 -8.00 -7.57 5.16
CA GLN A 338 -8.37 -8.99 5.16
C GLN A 338 -8.03 -9.60 3.79
N LEU A 339 -6.88 -9.21 3.24
CA LEU A 339 -6.34 -9.70 1.98
C LEU A 339 -5.30 -10.80 2.23
N LEU A 340 -4.83 -10.99 3.47
CA LEU A 340 -3.74 -11.91 3.81
C LEU A 340 -3.94 -12.64 5.15
N GLN A 341 -5.17 -12.96 5.55
CA GLN A 341 -5.36 -14.05 6.51
C GLN A 341 -5.13 -15.37 5.75
N GLY A 342 -3.86 -15.80 5.68
CA GLY A 342 -3.47 -17.09 5.11
C GLY A 342 -2.40 -17.05 4.01
N SER A 343 -2.09 -15.90 3.44
CA SER A 343 -1.06 -15.76 2.40
C SER A 343 0.14 -14.99 2.96
N GLY A 344 1.34 -15.46 2.63
CA GLY A 344 2.62 -14.87 3.03
C GLY A 344 2.81 -13.44 2.53
N PRO A 345 4.03 -12.87 2.60
CA PRO A 345 4.31 -11.57 2.02
C PRO A 345 3.93 -11.55 0.53
N VAL A 346 2.99 -10.69 0.16
CA VAL A 346 2.54 -10.49 -1.22
C VAL A 346 3.24 -9.26 -1.78
N LEU A 347 4.08 -9.48 -2.79
CA LEU A 347 4.59 -8.39 -3.61
C LEU A 347 3.44 -7.93 -4.53
N VAL A 348 2.94 -6.73 -4.29
CA VAL A 348 1.92 -6.11 -5.15
C VAL A 348 2.62 -5.44 -6.33
N THR A 349 2.78 -6.16 -7.43
CA THR A 349 3.17 -5.55 -8.71
C THR A 349 1.94 -4.95 -9.39
N ARG A 350 1.85 -3.61 -9.41
CA ARG A 350 0.82 -2.90 -10.18
C ARG A 350 1.24 -2.88 -11.65
N LEU A 351 0.64 -3.74 -12.46
CA LEU A 351 0.74 -3.67 -13.92
C LEU A 351 -0.24 -2.61 -14.41
N ASN A 352 0.25 -1.38 -14.59
CA ASN A 352 -0.49 -0.36 -15.34
C ASN A 352 -0.46 -0.75 -16.82
N PHE A 353 -1.51 -1.40 -17.30
CA PHE A 353 -1.75 -1.48 -18.73
C PHE A 353 -2.24 -0.10 -19.21
N MET A 354 -1.31 0.79 -19.54
CA MET A 354 -1.61 1.86 -20.49
C MET A 354 -1.76 1.19 -21.87
N ILE A 355 -2.99 1.07 -22.34
CA ILE A 355 -3.27 0.87 -23.77
C ILE A 355 -3.66 2.23 -24.35
#